data_AF-A0A0S8GTT5-F1
#
_entry.id   AF-A0A0S8GTT5-F1
#
_cell.length_a   1.000
_cell.length_b   1.000
_cell.length_c   1.000
_cell.angle_alpha   90.00
_cell.angle_beta   90.00
_cell.angle_gamma   90.00
#
_symmetry.space_group_name_H-M   'P 1'
#
loop_
_entity.id
_entity.type
_entity.pdbx_description
1 polymer ?
#
loop_
_entity_poly.entity_id
_entity_poly.type
_entity_poly.pdbx_seq_one_letter_code
_entity_poly.pdbx_strand_id
1 'polypeptide(L)'
;MEVPVLAIIRPAVSRLRRLLLSAAGVGLAILAACELPEAPEWDIGVMAPFSSDPLSIVDFLPGLVAVDSVDGQAVFSVEAQQDNVAYSLAEMCPDCLAWEGQTVAVPTFEYTDSLEVTFSDADLVSVEILSAALLLRVHNNLNFDPLRPNADPPGYVALAVRDLGSGTLIDSLLVSGASDPLPAGASLERTLDINDAELIDGFRIVFHAFSPDDGQTVQIDNSLTTVFEASLDTIMATAVTVVVDADTLDERFGAEVEQDVREELAKRVQSAVYELKLIHNAEVDGTLKVSIAASEADLFSGIAGREVRLDGLVFTPNLVQSGELSVEEIQWIADFPNPDSVYVGYRGVASGTRTDFGRSNLSRLTPDLALDTELTVTSTIRVGR
;
A
#
# COMPACT_ATOMS: atom_id res chain seq x y z
N MET A 1 0.89 -21.18 -15.44
CA MET A 1 -0.45 -21.73 -15.72
C MET A 1 -0.72 -21.42 -17.18
N GLU A 2 -0.65 -22.40 -18.08
CA GLU A 2 -0.72 -22.17 -19.53
C GLU A 2 -2.13 -21.74 -19.92
N VAL A 3 -2.28 -20.50 -20.40
CA VAL A 3 -3.54 -19.99 -20.95
C VAL A 3 -3.57 -20.30 -22.45
N PRO A 4 -4.54 -21.08 -22.96
CA PRO A 4 -4.63 -21.35 -24.38
C PRO A 4 -5.20 -20.13 -25.12
N VAL A 5 -4.48 -19.68 -26.15
CA VAL A 5 -4.94 -18.69 -27.14
C VAL A 5 -6.13 -19.29 -27.90
N LEU A 6 -7.34 -18.83 -27.59
CA LEU A 6 -8.57 -19.29 -28.22
C LEU A 6 -8.86 -18.47 -29.49
N ALA A 7 -8.39 -18.95 -30.64
CA ALA A 7 -8.84 -18.46 -31.93
C ALA A 7 -10.31 -18.86 -32.16
N ILE A 8 -11.26 -17.95 -31.93
CA ILE A 8 -12.67 -18.15 -32.30
C ILE A 8 -12.82 -17.93 -33.79
N ILE A 9 -12.52 -18.97 -34.58
CA ILE A 9 -12.91 -19.04 -35.98
C ILE A 9 -14.34 -19.60 -36.01
N ARG A 10 -15.33 -18.80 -36.44
CA ARG A 10 -16.65 -19.32 -36.84
C ARG A 10 -16.66 -19.55 -38.36
N PRO A 11 -16.56 -20.79 -38.87
CA PRO A 11 -16.83 -21.06 -40.27
C PRO A 11 -18.32 -21.39 -40.46
N ALA A 12 -19.08 -20.45 -41.02
CA ALA A 12 -20.11 -20.80 -41.99
C ALA A 12 -19.42 -20.56 -43.34
N VAL A 13 -19.03 -21.57 -44.11
CA VAL A 13 -19.89 -22.35 -45.01
C VAL A 13 -19.06 -23.53 -45.50
N SER A 14 -19.54 -24.77 -45.36
CA SER A 14 -18.93 -25.91 -46.07
C SER A 14 -19.91 -27.05 -46.33
N ARG A 15 -20.77 -26.90 -47.35
CA ARG A 15 -21.28 -28.06 -48.11
C ARG A 15 -21.61 -27.64 -49.54
N LEU A 16 -20.62 -27.66 -50.43
CA LEU A 16 -20.84 -27.97 -51.85
C LEU A 16 -19.50 -28.06 -52.58
N ARG A 17 -18.87 -29.24 -52.51
CA ARG A 17 -17.91 -29.68 -53.53
C ARG A 17 -17.74 -31.20 -53.49
N ARG A 18 -18.52 -31.89 -54.32
CA ARG A 18 -18.13 -33.08 -55.09
C ARG A 18 -19.32 -33.49 -55.96
N LEU A 19 -19.03 -33.87 -57.21
CA LEU A 19 -19.92 -34.18 -58.34
C LEU A 19 -20.36 -32.89 -59.07
N LEU A 20 -19.90 -32.55 -60.27
CA LEU A 20 -19.56 -33.37 -61.45
C LEU A 20 -18.47 -32.67 -62.29
N LEU A 21 -17.37 -33.40 -62.54
CA LEU A 21 -16.60 -33.26 -63.78
C LEU A 21 -17.31 -34.14 -64.82
N SER A 22 -17.84 -33.54 -65.90
CA SER A 22 -17.81 -34.08 -67.28
C SER A 22 -18.95 -33.53 -68.16
N ALA A 23 -18.67 -32.48 -68.93
CA ALA A 23 -19.23 -32.18 -70.25
C ALA A 23 -18.49 -30.94 -70.80
N ALA A 24 -17.55 -31.13 -71.75
CA ALA A 24 -17.65 -30.63 -73.13
C ALA A 24 -17.98 -29.12 -73.21
N GLY A 25 -17.05 -28.24 -73.56
CA GLY A 25 -16.43 -28.16 -74.89
C GLY A 25 -17.24 -27.20 -75.77
N VAL A 26 -16.58 -26.12 -76.23
CA VAL A 26 -17.06 -25.04 -77.12
C VAL A 26 -17.71 -23.84 -76.39
N GLY A 27 -16.97 -22.73 -76.36
CA GLY A 27 -17.46 -21.44 -75.87
C GLY A 27 -16.35 -20.42 -75.57
N LEU A 28 -15.28 -20.39 -76.38
CA LEU A 28 -14.16 -19.47 -76.23
C LEU A 28 -14.36 -18.29 -77.19
N ALA A 29 -15.23 -17.34 -76.80
CA ALA A 29 -15.29 -15.96 -77.26
C ALA A 29 -16.48 -15.26 -76.56
N ILE A 30 -16.29 -14.04 -76.08
CA ILE A 30 -17.22 -13.20 -75.29
C ILE A 30 -17.08 -13.36 -73.76
N LEU A 31 -15.89 -13.09 -73.22
CA LEU A 31 -15.70 -12.61 -71.85
C LEU A 31 -14.54 -11.60 -71.86
N ALA A 32 -14.76 -10.43 -72.44
CA ALA A 32 -13.82 -9.30 -72.40
C ALA A 32 -14.48 -8.00 -71.90
N ALA A 33 -15.60 -8.11 -71.18
CA ALA A 33 -16.30 -6.96 -70.60
C ALA A 33 -17.16 -7.32 -69.36
N CYS A 34 -16.74 -8.30 -68.56
CA CYS A 34 -17.24 -8.40 -67.20
C CYS A 34 -16.21 -7.69 -66.33
N GLU A 35 -16.50 -6.45 -65.93
CA GLU A 35 -15.92 -5.88 -64.71
C GLU A 35 -16.18 -6.92 -63.61
N LEU A 36 -15.14 -7.64 -63.21
CA LEU A 36 -15.23 -8.45 -62.00
C LEU A 36 -15.57 -7.44 -60.90
N PRO A 37 -16.68 -7.60 -60.16
CA PRO A 37 -16.94 -6.72 -59.03
C PRO A 37 -15.73 -6.75 -58.11
N GLU A 38 -15.27 -5.57 -57.68
CA GLU A 38 -14.19 -5.46 -56.72
C GLU A 38 -14.49 -6.41 -55.56
N ALA A 39 -13.48 -7.19 -55.17
CA ALA A 39 -13.63 -8.13 -54.07
C ALA A 39 -14.12 -7.35 -52.85
N PRO A 40 -15.17 -7.82 -52.15
CA PRO A 40 -15.73 -7.06 -51.05
C PRO A 40 -14.65 -6.85 -49.97
N GLU A 41 -14.41 -5.59 -49.62
CA GLU A 41 -13.50 -5.23 -48.54
C GLU A 41 -14.12 -5.69 -47.21
N TRP A 42 -13.39 -6.49 -46.44
CA TRP A 42 -13.79 -6.90 -45.09
C TRP A 42 -12.74 -6.43 -44.09
N ASP A 43 -13.22 -5.88 -42.98
CA ASP A 43 -12.42 -5.52 -41.83
C ASP A 43 -12.39 -6.70 -40.85
N ILE A 44 -11.18 -7.20 -40.54
CA ILE A 44 -10.96 -8.27 -39.56
C ILE A 44 -10.25 -7.68 -38.35
N GLY A 45 -10.86 -7.82 -37.17
CA GLY A 45 -10.24 -7.48 -35.89
C GLY A 45 -9.32 -8.62 -35.40
N VAL A 46 -8.06 -8.31 -35.10
CA VAL A 46 -7.12 -9.25 -34.43
C VAL A 46 -6.77 -8.68 -33.06
N MET A 47 -6.99 -9.46 -32.00
CA MET A 47 -6.74 -9.09 -30.62
C MET A 47 -5.44 -9.72 -30.12
N ALA A 48 -4.54 -8.90 -29.56
CA ALA A 48 -3.37 -9.36 -28.83
C ALA A 48 -3.50 -8.95 -27.35
N PRO A 49 -3.74 -9.90 -26.42
CA PRO A 49 -3.76 -9.61 -25.00
C PRO A 49 -2.32 -9.50 -24.47
N PHE A 50 -2.07 -8.45 -23.71
CA PHE A 50 -0.87 -8.23 -22.91
C PHE A 50 -1.32 -8.23 -21.44
N SER A 51 -0.94 -9.24 -20.66
CA SER A 51 -1.07 -9.18 -19.20
C SER A 51 0.27 -8.75 -18.63
N SER A 52 0.29 -7.70 -17.81
CA SER A 52 1.47 -7.39 -16.99
C SER A 52 1.46 -8.24 -15.73
N ASP A 53 2.61 -8.35 -15.08
CA ASP A 53 2.67 -8.77 -13.69
C ASP A 53 1.93 -7.72 -12.81
N PRO A 54 1.44 -8.12 -11.61
CA PRO A 54 0.85 -7.20 -10.65
C PRO A 54 1.87 -6.13 -10.24
N LEU A 55 1.46 -4.86 -10.27
CA LEU A 55 2.25 -3.75 -9.74
C LEU A 55 2.28 -3.86 -8.21
N SER A 56 3.44 -3.63 -7.60
CA SER A 56 3.61 -3.80 -6.16
C SER A 56 3.04 -2.61 -5.39
N ILE A 57 2.19 -2.88 -4.40
CA ILE A 57 1.69 -1.83 -3.49
C ILE A 57 2.77 -1.30 -2.53
N VAL A 58 3.90 -2.01 -2.44
CA VAL A 58 5.03 -1.64 -1.60
C VAL A 58 5.58 -0.26 -1.97
N ASP A 59 5.41 0.17 -3.22
CA ASP A 59 5.84 1.49 -3.69
C ASP A 59 5.07 2.66 -3.04
N PHE A 60 3.89 2.40 -2.47
CA PHE A 60 3.10 3.39 -1.72
C PHE A 60 3.29 3.29 -0.21
N LEU A 61 4.09 2.34 0.28
CA LEU A 61 4.30 2.16 1.72
C LEU A 61 5.41 3.09 2.23
N PRO A 62 5.21 3.77 3.37
CA PRO A 62 6.27 4.51 4.03
C PRO A 62 7.37 3.54 4.49
N GLY A 63 8.60 4.05 4.64
CA GLY A 63 9.80 3.21 4.85
C GLY A 63 9.77 2.35 6.12
N LEU A 64 8.90 2.67 7.08
CA LEU A 64 8.73 1.94 8.33
C LEU A 64 7.73 0.76 8.23
N VAL A 65 7.03 0.62 7.10
CA VAL A 65 6.07 -0.46 6.87
C VAL A 65 6.65 -1.44 5.87
N ALA A 66 6.79 -2.69 6.29
CA ALA A 66 7.21 -3.80 5.44
C ALA A 66 6.08 -4.81 5.28
N VAL A 67 6.14 -5.60 4.20
CA VAL A 67 5.28 -6.78 4.04
C VAL A 67 5.98 -7.97 4.68
N ASP A 68 5.26 -8.69 5.54
CA ASP A 68 5.72 -9.92 6.19
C ASP A 68 4.67 -11.03 6.02
N SER A 69 4.96 -12.23 6.53
CA SER A 69 4.01 -13.34 6.55
C SER A 69 3.93 -14.03 7.90
N VAL A 70 2.70 -14.16 8.40
CA VAL A 70 2.37 -14.93 9.61
C VAL A 70 1.44 -16.07 9.19
N ASP A 71 1.83 -17.31 9.51
CA ASP A 71 1.09 -18.52 9.15
C ASP A 71 0.71 -18.65 7.66
N GLY A 72 1.54 -18.08 6.77
CA GLY A 72 1.32 -18.10 5.32
C GLY A 72 0.31 -17.07 4.82
N GLN A 73 -0.17 -16.17 5.68
CA GLN A 73 -0.94 -14.99 5.30
C GLN A 73 -0.02 -13.77 5.26
N ALA A 74 -0.21 -12.91 4.27
CA ALA A 74 0.53 -11.65 4.18
C ALA A 74 -0.01 -10.67 5.22
N VAL A 75 0.89 -10.03 5.96
CA VAL A 75 0.61 -9.00 6.97
C VAL A 75 1.53 -7.80 6.73
N PHE A 76 1.19 -6.65 7.26
CA PHE A 76 2.15 -5.56 7.39
C PHE A 76 2.88 -5.67 8.72
N SER A 77 4.18 -5.41 8.69
CA SER A 77 5.02 -5.21 9.86
C SER A 77 5.40 -3.74 9.93
N VAL A 78 5.01 -3.07 11.01
CA VAL A 78 5.33 -1.66 11.29
C VAL A 78 6.47 -1.62 12.31
N GLU A 79 7.50 -0.82 12.06
CA GLU A 79 8.63 -0.66 12.98
C GLU A 79 8.19 -0.21 14.38
N ALA A 80 8.94 -0.64 15.40
CA ALA A 80 8.66 -0.35 16.80
C ALA A 80 8.63 1.15 17.07
N GLN A 81 7.68 1.59 17.90
CA GLN A 81 7.48 3.00 18.28
C GLN A 81 7.75 3.14 19.77
N GLN A 82 8.56 4.11 20.18
CA GLN A 82 8.90 4.28 21.59
C GLN A 82 9.10 5.75 21.96
N ASP A 83 8.75 6.08 23.20
CA ASP A 83 9.11 7.36 23.80
C ASP A 83 9.28 7.22 25.32
N ASN A 84 9.84 8.24 25.95
CA ASN A 84 9.98 8.31 27.40
C ASN A 84 9.81 9.74 27.92
N VAL A 85 9.39 9.84 29.16
CA VAL A 85 9.25 11.10 29.88
C VAL A 85 9.74 10.94 31.30
N ALA A 86 10.39 11.97 31.83
CA ALA A 86 10.88 12.01 33.20
C ALA A 86 10.15 13.10 33.98
N TYR A 87 9.59 12.74 35.14
CA TYR A 87 8.91 13.65 36.04
C TYR A 87 9.70 13.82 37.32
N SER A 88 10.01 15.05 37.66
CA SER A 88 10.67 15.40 38.91
C SER A 88 9.71 15.31 40.10
N LEU A 89 10.26 15.12 41.30
CA LEU A 89 9.49 15.16 42.54
C LEU A 89 8.80 16.53 42.73
N ALA A 90 9.42 17.63 42.28
CA ALA A 90 8.80 18.95 42.29
C ALA A 90 7.49 19.01 41.48
N GLU A 91 7.45 18.33 40.33
CA GLU A 91 6.28 18.30 39.44
C GLU A 91 5.18 17.41 40.01
N MET A 92 5.54 16.23 40.52
CA MET A 92 4.60 15.27 41.08
C MET A 92 4.06 15.70 42.46
N CYS A 93 4.86 16.40 43.25
CA CYS A 93 4.55 16.85 44.62
C CYS A 93 4.92 18.33 44.79
N PRO A 94 4.05 19.27 44.38
CA PRO A 94 4.32 20.71 44.55
C PRO A 94 4.54 21.11 46.03
N ASP A 95 3.92 20.41 46.98
CA ASP A 95 4.12 20.65 48.41
C ASP A 95 5.53 20.27 48.89
N CYS A 96 6.23 19.38 48.18
CA CYS A 96 7.59 18.97 48.48
C CYS A 96 8.62 20.10 48.23
N LEU A 97 8.27 21.11 47.44
CA LEU A 97 9.14 22.27 47.16
C LEU A 97 9.56 23.03 48.42
N ALA A 98 8.66 23.13 49.41
CA ALA A 98 8.95 23.84 50.66
C ALA A 98 9.97 23.11 51.55
N TRP A 99 10.23 21.83 51.28
CA TRP A 99 11.02 20.94 52.12
C TRP A 99 12.37 20.55 51.51
N GLU A 100 12.77 21.17 50.40
CA GLU A 100 14.03 20.91 49.71
C GLU A 100 15.23 20.83 50.67
N GLY A 101 15.99 19.74 50.57
CA GLY A 101 17.17 19.45 51.39
C GLY A 101 16.88 19.02 52.83
N GLN A 102 15.62 19.06 53.29
CA GLN A 102 15.22 18.69 54.64
C GLN A 102 14.81 17.22 54.73
N THR A 103 15.03 16.60 55.89
CA THR A 103 14.50 15.27 56.20
C THR A 103 13.12 15.40 56.85
N VAL A 104 12.08 15.10 56.08
CA VAL A 104 10.67 15.18 56.52
C VAL A 104 9.92 13.92 56.09
N ALA A 105 8.74 13.68 56.69
CA ALA A 105 7.82 12.68 56.17
C ALA A 105 7.34 13.14 54.79
N VAL A 106 7.36 12.25 53.79
CA VAL A 106 6.86 12.59 52.46
C VAL A 106 5.35 12.77 52.55
N PRO A 107 4.78 13.91 52.13
CA PRO A 107 3.34 14.11 52.18
C PRO A 107 2.62 13.18 51.21
N THR A 108 1.32 13.02 51.40
CA THR A 108 0.47 12.40 50.37
C THR A 108 0.45 13.28 49.12
N PHE A 109 0.57 12.67 47.94
CA PHE A 109 0.40 13.38 46.68
C PHE A 109 -0.28 12.53 45.60
N GLU A 110 -0.96 13.21 44.70
CA GLU A 110 -1.59 12.66 43.50
C GLU A 110 -1.03 13.36 42.28
N TYR A 111 -0.77 12.59 41.22
CA TYR A 111 -0.24 13.12 39.99
C TYR A 111 -0.90 12.47 38.79
N THR A 112 -1.23 13.27 37.77
CA THR A 112 -1.83 12.80 36.54
C THR A 112 -1.18 13.50 35.37
N ASP A 113 -0.69 12.74 34.42
CA ASP A 113 -0.14 13.26 33.17
C ASP A 113 -0.18 12.15 32.10
N SER A 114 0.42 12.40 30.95
CA SER A 114 0.43 11.46 29.85
C SER A 114 1.72 11.47 29.05
N LEU A 115 2.05 10.30 28.52
CA LEU A 115 3.08 10.10 27.51
C LEU A 115 2.40 9.85 26.16
N GLU A 116 2.79 10.60 25.13
CA GLU A 116 2.34 10.39 23.76
C GLU A 116 3.46 9.75 22.96
N VAL A 117 3.14 8.71 22.20
CA VAL A 117 4.04 8.05 21.27
C VAL A 117 3.41 8.16 19.89
N THR A 118 3.96 9.02 19.05
CA THR A 118 3.48 9.22 17.68
C THR A 118 4.17 8.25 16.73
N PHE A 119 3.54 7.95 15.59
CA PHE A 119 4.26 7.31 14.49
C PHE A 119 5.45 8.15 14.05
N SER A 120 6.60 7.51 13.83
CA SER A 120 7.85 8.17 13.46
C SER A 120 7.86 8.79 12.06
N ASP A 121 6.92 8.40 11.20
CA ASP A 121 6.75 8.91 9.84
C ASP A 121 5.38 9.57 9.70
N ALA A 122 5.36 10.75 9.09
CA ALA A 122 4.16 11.55 8.93
C ALA A 122 3.20 10.97 7.89
N ASP A 123 3.70 10.12 6.99
CA ASP A 123 2.91 9.53 5.92
C ASP A 123 2.11 8.31 6.42
N LEU A 124 2.47 7.72 7.57
CA LEU A 124 1.62 6.72 8.24
C LEU A 124 0.57 7.42 9.10
N VAL A 125 -0.71 7.23 8.77
CA VAL A 125 -1.83 7.89 9.45
C VAL A 125 -2.56 6.96 10.40
N SER A 126 -2.86 5.73 9.95
CA SER A 126 -3.47 4.73 10.83
C SER A 126 -2.97 3.32 10.57
N VAL A 127 -3.06 2.49 11.61
CA VAL A 127 -2.68 1.07 11.59
C VAL A 127 -3.82 0.25 12.17
N GLU A 128 -4.33 -0.71 11.40
CA GLU A 128 -5.26 -1.73 11.89
C GLU A 128 -4.46 -2.91 12.43
N ILE A 129 -4.28 -2.94 13.74
CA ILE A 129 -3.47 -3.91 14.47
C ILE A 129 -4.14 -5.28 14.45
N LEU A 130 -3.40 -6.25 13.92
CA LEU A 130 -3.67 -7.67 14.16
C LEU A 130 -3.14 -8.07 15.55
N SER A 131 -1.87 -7.76 15.82
CA SER A 131 -1.25 -8.00 17.12
C SER A 131 -0.07 -7.05 17.36
N ALA A 132 0.07 -6.56 18.59
CA ALA A 132 1.23 -5.83 19.06
C ALA A 132 1.42 -6.04 20.57
N ALA A 133 2.64 -5.82 21.06
CA ALA A 133 2.93 -5.82 22.48
C ALA A 133 3.38 -4.42 22.90
N LEU A 134 2.66 -3.81 23.85
CA LEU A 134 3.06 -2.57 24.49
C LEU A 134 3.82 -2.89 25.77
N LEU A 135 5.10 -2.54 25.79
CA LEU A 135 5.95 -2.60 26.96
C LEU A 135 5.96 -1.25 27.69
N LEU A 136 5.55 -1.28 28.95
CA LEU A 136 5.57 -0.14 29.86
C LEU A 136 6.66 -0.37 30.91
N ARG A 137 7.58 0.58 31.03
CA ARG A 137 8.61 0.56 32.08
C ARG A 137 8.54 1.83 32.91
N VAL A 138 8.52 1.67 34.23
CA VAL A 138 8.59 2.78 35.19
C VAL A 138 9.86 2.62 36.00
N HIS A 139 10.78 3.57 35.89
CA HIS A 139 12.02 3.61 36.66
C HIS A 139 11.94 4.66 37.76
N ASN A 140 12.11 4.23 39.01
CA ASN A 140 12.05 5.12 40.16
C ASN A 140 13.45 5.59 40.57
N ASN A 141 13.79 6.85 40.24
CA ASN A 141 15.01 7.50 40.74
C ASN A 141 14.78 8.27 42.06
N LEU A 142 13.59 8.19 42.66
CA LEU A 142 13.36 8.75 43.99
C LEU A 142 14.14 7.96 45.03
N ASN A 143 14.39 8.58 46.18
CA ASN A 143 15.05 7.93 47.33
C ASN A 143 14.06 7.24 48.27
N PHE A 144 12.82 7.03 47.84
CA PHE A 144 11.76 6.29 48.53
C PHE A 144 10.89 5.52 47.54
N ASP A 145 10.03 4.63 48.05
CA ASP A 145 9.02 3.93 47.27
C ASP A 145 7.73 4.78 47.20
N PRO A 146 7.35 5.34 46.04
CA PRO A 146 6.14 6.15 45.93
C PRO A 146 4.85 5.34 46.05
N LEU A 147 4.90 4.01 45.88
CA LEU A 147 3.72 3.15 46.01
C LEU A 147 3.46 2.69 47.44
N ARG A 148 4.40 2.94 48.36
CA ARG A 148 4.20 2.82 49.82
C ARG A 148 3.48 1.53 50.22
N PRO A 149 4.13 0.36 50.07
CA PRO A 149 3.48 -0.95 50.23
C PRO A 149 2.83 -1.18 51.61
N ASN A 150 3.27 -0.46 52.65
CA ASN A 150 2.80 -0.60 54.03
C ASN A 150 1.78 0.47 54.46
N ALA A 151 1.40 1.40 53.57
CA ALA A 151 0.37 2.39 53.86
C ALA A 151 -1.05 1.78 53.81
N ASP A 152 -2.01 2.44 54.46
CA ASP A 152 -3.43 2.05 54.44
C ASP A 152 -4.30 3.25 54.01
N PRO A 153 -4.74 3.32 52.73
CA PRO A 153 -4.50 2.36 51.66
C PRO A 153 -3.07 2.46 51.07
N PRO A 154 -2.57 1.40 50.40
CA PRO A 154 -1.32 1.47 49.64
C PRO A 154 -1.43 2.43 48.46
N GLY A 155 -0.28 2.93 48.00
CA GLY A 155 -0.19 3.71 46.77
C GLY A 155 -0.51 2.89 45.53
N TYR A 156 -0.78 3.56 44.42
CA TYR A 156 -1.08 2.91 43.16
C TYR A 156 -0.69 3.76 41.97
N VAL A 157 -0.56 3.11 40.81
CA VAL A 157 -0.48 3.76 39.50
C VAL A 157 -1.53 3.12 38.59
N ALA A 158 -2.47 3.92 38.13
CA ALA A 158 -3.45 3.54 37.12
C ALA A 158 -2.96 4.03 35.75
N LEU A 159 -2.87 3.13 34.79
CA LEU A 159 -2.44 3.37 33.41
C LEU A 159 -3.63 3.14 32.48
N ALA A 160 -3.86 4.04 31.54
CA ALA A 160 -4.87 3.90 30.50
C ALA A 160 -4.22 4.21 29.14
N VAL A 161 -4.17 3.20 28.29
CA VAL A 161 -3.65 3.30 26.92
C VAL A 161 -4.80 3.70 26.01
N ARG A 162 -4.62 4.77 25.25
CA ARG A 162 -5.62 5.32 24.35
C ARG A 162 -5.03 5.50 22.97
N ASP A 163 -5.88 5.35 21.98
CA ASP A 163 -5.59 5.81 20.63
C ASP A 163 -5.39 7.34 20.63
N LEU A 164 -4.36 7.84 19.95
CA LEU A 164 -4.00 9.26 19.99
C LEU A 164 -4.99 10.12 19.20
N GLY A 165 -5.40 9.68 18.01
CA GLY A 165 -6.28 10.42 17.13
C GLY A 165 -7.75 10.44 17.59
N SER A 166 -8.30 9.29 17.97
CA SER A 166 -9.71 9.16 18.39
C SER A 166 -9.94 9.29 19.89
N GLY A 167 -8.92 9.08 20.72
CA GLY A 167 -9.03 9.05 22.19
C GLY A 167 -9.67 7.77 22.75
N THR A 168 -9.96 6.78 21.90
CA THR A 168 -10.57 5.50 22.29
C THR A 168 -9.67 4.76 23.28
N LEU A 169 -10.25 4.18 24.32
CA LEU A 169 -9.51 3.35 25.27
C LEU A 169 -9.17 2.01 24.61
N ILE A 170 -7.88 1.67 24.58
CA ILE A 170 -7.37 0.41 24.06
C ILE A 170 -7.30 -0.60 25.20
N ASP A 171 -6.58 -0.25 26.27
CA ASP A 171 -6.46 -1.08 27.46
C ASP A 171 -6.14 -0.24 28.71
N SER A 172 -6.21 -0.85 29.88
CA SER A 172 -5.87 -0.22 31.15
C SER A 172 -5.25 -1.20 32.14
N LEU A 173 -4.35 -0.69 32.99
CA LEU A 173 -3.68 -1.46 34.02
C LEU A 173 -3.70 -0.72 35.35
N LEU A 174 -3.95 -1.44 36.44
CA LEU A 174 -3.78 -0.91 37.80
C LEU A 174 -2.62 -1.63 38.47
N VAL A 175 -1.60 -0.86 38.84
CA VAL A 175 -0.48 -1.31 39.66
C VAL A 175 -0.74 -0.89 41.09
N SER A 176 -0.82 -1.84 42.02
CA SER A 176 -0.97 -1.54 43.46
C SER A 176 0.34 -1.75 44.19
N GLY A 177 0.71 -0.79 45.04
CA GLY A 177 1.90 -0.89 45.89
C GLY A 177 1.86 -2.07 46.86
N ALA A 178 0.68 -2.60 47.20
CA ALA A 178 0.58 -3.78 48.07
C ALA A 178 1.14 -5.05 47.43
N SER A 179 1.01 -5.21 46.11
CA SER A 179 1.54 -6.35 45.36
C SER A 179 2.86 -6.03 44.66
N ASP A 180 3.01 -4.78 44.22
CA ASP A 180 4.06 -4.33 43.32
C ASP A 180 4.72 -3.08 43.89
N PRO A 181 5.56 -3.22 44.94
CA PRO A 181 6.33 -2.10 45.45
C PRO A 181 7.30 -1.60 44.37
N LEU A 182 7.62 -0.30 44.43
CA LEU A 182 8.60 0.32 43.55
C LEU A 182 9.71 0.98 44.38
N PRO A 183 10.61 0.20 45.01
CA PRO A 183 11.68 0.75 45.85
C PRO A 183 12.58 1.74 45.11
N ALA A 184 13.32 2.54 45.86
CA ALA A 184 14.31 3.46 45.31
C ALA A 184 15.30 2.73 44.37
N GLY A 185 15.47 3.26 43.15
CA GLY A 185 16.32 2.70 42.09
C GLY A 185 15.74 1.46 41.39
N ALA A 186 14.55 0.98 41.77
CA ALA A 186 13.91 -0.15 41.14
C ALA A 186 13.19 0.25 39.84
N SER A 187 12.91 -0.76 39.01
CA SER A 187 12.08 -0.61 37.82
C SER A 187 10.90 -1.56 37.90
N LEU A 188 9.75 -1.10 37.45
CA LEU A 188 8.57 -1.91 37.18
C LEU A 188 8.42 -2.09 35.67
N GLU A 189 8.17 -3.30 35.24
CA GLU A 189 7.92 -3.62 33.83
C GLU A 189 6.57 -4.33 33.68
N ARG A 190 5.81 -3.94 32.66
CA ARG A 190 4.48 -4.47 32.34
C ARG A 190 4.32 -4.56 30.84
N THR A 191 3.76 -5.68 30.38
CA THR A 191 3.43 -5.90 28.98
C THR A 191 1.92 -5.97 28.84
N LEU A 192 1.40 -5.31 27.80
CA LEU A 192 0.00 -5.32 27.41
C LEU A 192 -0.08 -5.81 25.98
N ASP A 193 -0.82 -6.90 25.76
CA ASP A 193 -1.05 -7.43 24.42
C ASP A 193 -2.21 -6.66 23.78
N ILE A 194 -1.91 -5.95 22.69
CA ILE A 194 -2.89 -5.20 21.91
C ILE A 194 -3.29 -6.06 20.72
N ASN A 195 -4.57 -6.43 20.67
CA ASN A 195 -5.15 -7.22 19.58
C ASN A 195 -6.37 -6.47 19.04
N ASP A 196 -6.61 -6.56 17.73
CA ASP A 196 -7.81 -6.02 17.07
C ASP A 196 -8.10 -4.56 17.44
N ALA A 197 -7.13 -3.67 17.23
CA ALA A 197 -7.24 -2.24 17.53
C ALA A 197 -6.88 -1.39 16.31
N GLU A 198 -7.46 -0.20 16.20
CA GLU A 198 -7.01 0.83 15.25
C GLU A 198 -6.23 1.90 16.01
N LEU A 199 -5.01 2.17 15.57
CA LEU A 199 -4.21 3.31 16.03
C LEU A 199 -4.19 4.39 14.95
N ILE A 200 -4.50 5.62 15.31
CA ILE A 200 -4.49 6.82 14.49
C ILE A 200 -3.47 7.77 15.09
N ASP A 201 -2.48 8.17 14.30
CA ASP A 201 -1.35 9.03 14.67
C ASP A 201 -0.40 8.48 15.76
N GLY A 202 -0.77 7.39 16.43
CA GLY A 202 0.00 6.74 17.49
C GLY A 202 -0.88 6.39 18.69
N PHE A 203 -0.28 6.41 19.88
CA PHE A 203 -1.00 6.12 21.13
C PHE A 203 -0.60 7.07 22.25
N ARG A 204 -1.49 7.24 23.23
CA ARG A 204 -1.28 8.01 24.46
C ARG A 204 -1.45 7.10 25.66
N ILE A 205 -0.52 7.15 26.59
CA ILE A 205 -0.65 6.52 27.91
C ILE A 205 -0.94 7.62 28.91
N VAL A 206 -2.15 7.60 29.45
CA VAL A 206 -2.52 8.45 30.59
C VAL A 206 -2.21 7.67 31.85
N PHE A 207 -1.44 8.25 32.75
CA PHE A 207 -1.16 7.65 34.04
C PHE A 207 -1.64 8.55 35.17
N HIS A 208 -2.15 7.91 36.21
CA HIS A 208 -2.62 8.55 37.42
C HIS A 208 -1.99 7.81 38.61
N ALA A 209 -1.14 8.52 39.35
CA ALA A 209 -0.38 8.00 40.47
C ALA A 209 -0.91 8.58 41.79
N PHE A 210 -1.00 7.74 42.80
CA PHE A 210 -1.30 8.12 44.18
C PHE A 210 -0.21 7.57 45.10
N SER A 211 0.45 8.46 45.84
CA SER A 211 1.43 8.12 46.88
C SER A 211 0.88 8.56 48.24
N PRO A 212 0.51 7.64 49.13
CA PRO A 212 0.03 7.97 50.48
C PRO A 212 1.17 8.37 51.42
N ASP A 213 0.81 8.93 52.57
CA ASP A 213 1.73 9.09 53.70
C ASP A 213 1.81 7.76 54.49
N ASP A 214 3.03 7.28 54.76
CA ASP A 214 3.32 6.12 55.61
C ASP A 214 4.18 6.47 56.83
N GLY A 215 4.42 7.77 57.06
CA GLY A 215 5.29 8.28 58.12
C GLY A 215 6.79 8.09 57.88
N GLN A 216 7.21 7.52 56.74
CA GLN A 216 8.62 7.38 56.41
C GLN A 216 9.23 8.76 56.11
N THR A 217 10.31 9.07 56.82
CA THR A 217 11.07 10.29 56.60
C THR A 217 12.20 10.07 55.60
N VAL A 218 12.34 10.97 54.63
CA VAL A 218 13.46 10.99 53.69
C VAL A 218 13.97 12.40 53.50
N GLN A 219 15.22 12.55 53.02
CA GLN A 219 15.71 13.84 52.57
C GLN A 219 15.02 14.20 51.25
N ILE A 220 14.29 15.31 51.21
CA ILE A 220 13.63 15.76 49.99
C ILE A 220 14.69 16.34 49.04
N ASP A 221 14.73 15.80 47.83
CA ASP A 221 15.49 16.32 46.71
C ASP A 221 14.51 16.40 45.54
N ASN A 222 14.10 17.63 45.23
CA ASN A 222 13.10 17.90 44.21
C ASN A 222 13.61 17.66 42.77
N SER A 223 14.91 17.39 42.60
CA SER A 223 15.50 17.03 41.30
C SER A 223 15.43 15.54 40.97
N LEU A 224 15.11 14.69 41.96
CA LEU A 224 14.92 13.26 41.73
C LEU A 224 13.71 13.01 40.83
N THR A 225 13.80 12.00 39.98
CA THR A 225 12.81 11.76 38.93
C THR A 225 12.16 10.38 39.02
N THR A 226 11.01 10.24 38.38
CA THR A 226 10.48 8.95 37.93
C THR A 226 10.41 9.00 36.42
N VAL A 227 10.96 7.98 35.75
CA VAL A 227 10.99 7.89 34.29
C VAL A 227 9.94 6.88 33.84
N PHE A 228 9.06 7.29 32.94
CA PHE A 228 8.09 6.44 32.27
C PHE A 228 8.56 6.23 30.84
N GLU A 229 8.76 4.98 30.46
CA GLU A 229 9.11 4.56 29.11
C GLU A 229 7.95 3.72 28.57
N ALA A 230 7.61 3.94 27.31
CA ALA A 230 6.65 3.13 26.60
C ALA A 230 7.21 2.77 25.23
N SER A 231 7.15 1.49 24.89
CA SER A 231 7.49 1.00 23.56
C SER A 231 6.44 0.05 23.07
N LEU A 232 5.90 0.32 21.89
CA LEU A 232 5.14 -0.62 21.11
C LEU A 232 6.15 -1.38 20.25
N ASP A 233 6.33 -2.67 20.53
CA ASP A 233 7.19 -3.55 19.74
C ASP A 233 6.66 -3.66 18.29
N THR A 234 7.31 -4.48 17.44
CA THR A 234 6.88 -4.68 16.06
C THR A 234 5.38 -4.95 15.96
N ILE A 235 4.66 -4.08 15.24
CA ILE A 235 3.21 -4.14 15.11
C ILE A 235 2.89 -4.97 13.87
N MET A 236 2.16 -6.06 14.06
CA MET A 236 1.56 -6.79 12.95
C MET A 236 0.21 -6.15 12.64
N ALA A 237 -0.01 -5.79 11.37
CA ALA A 237 -1.19 -5.08 10.93
C ALA A 237 -1.86 -5.75 9.73
N THR A 238 -3.19 -5.73 9.72
CA THR A 238 -4.00 -6.21 8.59
C THR A 238 -4.18 -5.14 7.52
N ALA A 239 -4.06 -3.87 7.89
CA ALA A 239 -4.13 -2.75 6.97
C ALA A 239 -3.37 -1.55 7.54
N VAL A 240 -2.93 -0.67 6.65
CA VAL A 240 -2.39 0.65 6.99
C VAL A 240 -3.10 1.70 6.17
N THR A 241 -3.32 2.88 6.77
CA THR A 241 -3.75 4.06 6.04
C THR A 241 -2.57 5.01 5.95
N VAL A 242 -2.19 5.34 4.72
CA VAL A 242 -1.03 6.18 4.44
C VAL A 242 -1.43 7.39 3.59
N VAL A 243 -0.64 8.46 3.68
CA VAL A 243 -0.71 9.57 2.75
C VAL A 243 -0.06 9.14 1.44
N VAL A 244 -0.80 9.22 0.34
CA VAL A 244 -0.29 9.00 -1.02
C VAL A 244 -0.45 10.33 -1.75
N ASP A 245 0.60 11.14 -1.82
CA ASP A 245 0.54 12.50 -2.38
C ASP A 245 1.39 12.66 -3.63
N ALA A 246 0.79 12.27 -4.76
CA ALA A 246 1.44 12.31 -6.07
C ALA A 246 2.68 11.39 -6.15
N ASP A 247 2.58 10.22 -5.53
CA ASP A 247 3.62 9.21 -5.56
C ASP A 247 3.75 8.62 -6.95
N THR A 248 5.01 8.38 -7.34
CA THR A 248 5.34 7.91 -8.67
C THR A 248 5.42 6.40 -8.71
N LEU A 249 4.64 5.80 -9.60
CA LEU A 249 4.79 4.41 -10.00
C LEU A 249 5.66 4.36 -11.27
N ASP A 250 6.74 3.57 -11.30
CA ASP A 250 7.56 3.34 -12.51
C ASP A 250 7.87 1.84 -12.61
N GLU A 251 7.08 1.15 -13.43
CA GLU A 251 7.09 -0.30 -13.55
C GLU A 251 7.31 -0.71 -15.00
N ARG A 252 8.07 -1.78 -15.22
CA ARG A 252 8.55 -2.16 -16.56
C ARG A 252 8.48 -3.66 -16.76
N PHE A 253 7.78 -4.08 -17.81
CA PHE A 253 7.57 -5.48 -18.12
C PHE A 253 7.98 -5.79 -19.56
N GLY A 254 8.51 -6.99 -19.76
CA GLY A 254 8.67 -7.58 -21.09
C GLY A 254 7.42 -8.39 -21.44
N ALA A 255 6.89 -8.18 -22.63
CA ALA A 255 5.87 -9.03 -23.23
C ALA A 255 6.43 -9.71 -24.48
N GLU A 256 6.24 -11.02 -24.59
CA GLU A 256 6.62 -11.75 -25.79
C GLU A 256 5.47 -11.67 -26.81
N VAL A 257 5.80 -11.35 -28.06
CA VAL A 257 4.84 -11.35 -29.17
C VAL A 257 5.39 -12.26 -30.27
N GLU A 258 4.58 -13.20 -30.72
CA GLU A 258 4.97 -14.11 -31.80
C GLU A 258 5.27 -13.34 -33.09
N GLN A 259 6.45 -13.57 -33.67
CA GLN A 259 6.96 -12.87 -34.87
C GLN A 259 6.00 -12.94 -36.07
N ASP A 260 5.37 -14.10 -36.29
CA ASP A 260 4.47 -14.34 -37.43
C ASP A 260 3.24 -13.41 -37.38
N VAL A 261 2.74 -13.11 -36.17
CA VAL A 261 1.60 -12.21 -35.95
C VAL A 261 2.00 -10.77 -36.28
N ARG A 262 3.21 -10.33 -35.91
CA ARG A 262 3.71 -8.97 -36.20
C ARG A 262 3.89 -8.72 -37.69
N GLU A 263 4.51 -9.65 -38.42
CA GLU A 263 4.77 -9.47 -39.84
C GLU A 263 3.48 -9.41 -40.68
N GLU A 264 2.44 -10.13 -40.27
CA GLU A 264 1.14 -10.11 -40.95
C GLU A 264 0.35 -8.84 -40.62
N LEU A 265 0.42 -8.35 -39.37
CA LEU A 265 -0.16 -7.07 -38.95
C LEU A 265 0.45 -5.89 -39.71
N ALA A 266 1.78 -5.80 -39.77
CA ALA A 266 2.50 -4.69 -40.40
C ALA A 266 2.08 -4.41 -41.85
N LYS A 267 1.77 -5.47 -42.62
CA LYS A 267 1.51 -5.37 -44.06
C LYS A 267 0.08 -4.97 -44.40
N ARG A 268 -0.87 -5.04 -43.45
CA ARG A 268 -2.31 -4.98 -43.76
C ARG A 268 -3.17 -4.18 -42.77
N VAL A 269 -2.60 -3.75 -41.65
CA VAL A 269 -3.33 -2.97 -40.64
C VAL A 269 -3.54 -1.54 -41.14
N GLN A 270 -4.78 -1.05 -41.00
CA GLN A 270 -5.15 0.33 -41.36
C GLN A 270 -5.31 1.23 -40.14
N SER A 271 -5.73 0.65 -39.02
CA SER A 271 -5.86 1.29 -37.72
C SER A 271 -5.81 0.22 -36.64
N ALA A 272 -5.43 0.61 -35.43
CA ALA A 272 -5.56 -0.24 -34.26
C ALA A 272 -6.17 0.57 -33.13
N VAL A 273 -6.95 -0.11 -32.30
CA VAL A 273 -7.53 0.44 -31.07
C VAL A 273 -6.90 -0.32 -29.93
N TYR A 274 -6.39 0.40 -28.94
CA TYR A 274 -6.00 -0.21 -27.68
C TYR A 274 -7.14 -0.05 -26.68
N GLU A 275 -7.28 -1.04 -25.80
CA GLU A 275 -8.13 -1.03 -24.62
C GLU A 275 -7.24 -1.39 -23.42
N LEU A 276 -7.14 -0.51 -22.45
CA LEU A 276 -6.45 -0.74 -21.19
C LEU A 276 -7.47 -0.74 -20.06
N LYS A 277 -7.40 -1.73 -19.20
CA LYS A 277 -8.18 -1.80 -17.97
C LYS A 277 -7.23 -2.03 -16.79
N LEU A 278 -7.26 -1.11 -15.84
CA LEU A 278 -6.59 -1.30 -14.56
C LEU A 278 -7.54 -2.01 -13.60
N ILE A 279 -7.09 -3.08 -12.95
CA ILE A 279 -7.86 -3.86 -11.99
C ILE A 279 -7.14 -3.74 -10.65
N HIS A 280 -7.72 -2.95 -9.76
CA HIS A 280 -7.29 -2.85 -8.38
C HIS A 280 -8.43 -2.45 -7.47
N ASN A 281 -8.20 -2.64 -6.19
CA ASN A 281 -9.03 -2.18 -5.08
C ASN A 281 -8.30 -1.12 -4.21
N ALA A 282 -7.15 -0.61 -4.65
CA ALA A 282 -6.48 0.52 -4.02
C ALA A 282 -7.35 1.78 -4.10
N GLU A 283 -7.43 2.52 -3.00
CA GLU A 283 -8.14 3.81 -2.91
C GLU A 283 -7.25 4.95 -3.45
N VAL A 284 -6.78 4.82 -4.69
CA VAL A 284 -5.93 5.80 -5.37
C VAL A 284 -6.53 6.22 -6.71
N ASP A 285 -6.23 7.44 -7.16
CA ASP A 285 -6.54 7.95 -8.49
C ASP A 285 -5.35 8.77 -9.00
N GLY A 286 -5.38 9.17 -10.27
CA GLY A 286 -4.32 9.99 -10.85
C GLY A 286 -4.10 9.71 -12.32
N THR A 287 -2.90 10.06 -12.80
CA THR A 287 -2.56 9.94 -14.22
C THR A 287 -1.66 8.74 -14.44
N LEU A 288 -1.94 7.99 -15.50
CA LEU A 288 -1.14 6.88 -15.97
C LEU A 288 -0.62 7.17 -17.37
N LYS A 289 0.61 6.76 -17.64
CA LYS A 289 1.22 6.74 -18.96
C LYS A 289 1.68 5.33 -19.23
N VAL A 290 1.35 4.83 -20.42
CA VAL A 290 1.82 3.53 -20.87
C VAL A 290 2.72 3.73 -22.08
N SER A 291 3.85 3.04 -22.10
CA SER A 291 4.81 3.08 -23.20
C SER A 291 5.02 1.67 -23.73
N ILE A 292 4.96 1.51 -25.04
CA ILE A 292 5.26 0.27 -25.75
C ILE A 292 6.56 0.50 -26.52
N ALA A 293 7.61 -0.27 -26.27
CA ALA A 293 8.94 -0.04 -26.85
C ALA A 293 9.66 -1.31 -27.27
N ALA A 294 10.68 -1.15 -28.12
CA ALA A 294 11.53 -2.26 -28.59
C ALA A 294 12.48 -2.81 -27.53
N SER A 295 12.80 -2.01 -26.51
CA SER A 295 13.71 -2.35 -25.43
C SER A 295 13.30 -1.63 -24.16
N GLU A 296 13.68 -2.16 -23.01
CA GLU A 296 13.41 -1.51 -21.72
C GLU A 296 14.00 -0.10 -21.64
N ALA A 297 15.19 0.11 -22.22
CA ALA A 297 15.87 1.42 -22.24
C ALA A 297 15.14 2.47 -23.08
N ASP A 298 14.22 2.04 -23.96
CA ASP A 298 13.44 2.92 -24.83
C ASP A 298 12.10 3.32 -24.22
N LEU A 299 11.66 2.66 -23.14
CA LEU A 299 10.45 3.01 -22.41
C LEU A 299 10.55 4.44 -21.86
N PHE A 300 9.56 5.26 -22.22
CA PHE A 300 9.47 6.67 -21.83
C PHE A 300 10.65 7.55 -22.29
N SER A 301 11.40 7.13 -23.31
CA SER A 301 12.56 7.83 -23.87
C SER A 301 12.20 9.14 -24.60
N GLY A 302 11.00 9.23 -25.16
CA GLY A 302 10.55 10.38 -25.97
C GLY A 302 11.00 10.33 -27.42
N ILE A 303 11.59 9.22 -27.85
CA ILE A 303 12.18 9.08 -29.17
C ILE A 303 11.17 8.43 -30.11
N ALA A 304 10.62 9.23 -31.04
CA ALA A 304 9.74 8.73 -32.10
C ALA A 304 10.40 7.57 -32.88
N GLY A 305 9.62 6.54 -33.19
CA GLY A 305 10.13 5.33 -33.85
C GLY A 305 10.77 4.29 -32.94
N ARG A 306 11.00 4.60 -31.65
CA ARG A 306 11.52 3.65 -30.65
C ARG A 306 10.52 3.31 -29.55
N GLU A 307 9.49 4.13 -29.41
CA GLU A 307 8.37 3.93 -28.49
C GLU A 307 7.05 4.39 -29.10
N VAL A 308 5.96 3.81 -28.62
CA VAL A 308 4.59 4.29 -28.79
C VAL A 308 4.07 4.64 -27.40
N ARG A 309 3.48 5.84 -27.25
CA ARG A 309 2.92 6.30 -25.97
C ARG A 309 1.41 6.24 -26.01
N LEU A 310 0.83 5.69 -24.96
CA LEU A 310 -0.59 5.76 -24.69
C LEU A 310 -0.78 6.85 -23.64
N ASP A 311 -1.30 7.99 -24.08
CA ASP A 311 -1.52 9.18 -23.24
C ASP A 311 -3.00 9.30 -22.82
N GLY A 312 -3.24 10.11 -21.78
CA GLY A 312 -4.60 10.42 -21.31
C GLY A 312 -5.23 9.32 -20.45
N LEU A 313 -4.42 8.38 -19.96
CA LEU A 313 -4.88 7.30 -19.10
C LEU A 313 -4.92 7.74 -17.63
N VAL A 314 -5.82 7.15 -16.87
CA VAL A 314 -6.04 7.40 -15.44
C VAL A 314 -5.96 6.14 -14.60
N PHE A 315 -5.70 6.28 -13.30
CA PHE A 315 -5.65 5.19 -12.31
C PHE A 315 -7.03 4.77 -11.79
N THR A 316 -8.10 5.06 -12.50
CA THR A 316 -9.43 4.71 -12.01
C THR A 316 -9.64 3.19 -12.08
N PRO A 317 -9.98 2.52 -10.96
CA PRO A 317 -10.10 1.08 -10.91
C PRO A 317 -11.26 0.58 -11.78
N ASN A 318 -11.03 -0.54 -12.47
CA ASN A 318 -11.98 -1.22 -13.35
C ASN A 318 -12.51 -0.38 -14.52
N LEU A 319 -11.93 0.79 -14.78
CA LEU A 319 -12.28 1.62 -15.92
C LEU A 319 -11.56 1.09 -17.16
N VAL A 320 -12.34 0.68 -18.17
CA VAL A 320 -11.82 0.39 -19.51
C VAL A 320 -11.58 1.72 -20.22
N GLN A 321 -10.34 1.95 -20.61
CA GLN A 321 -9.86 3.15 -21.29
C GLN A 321 -9.35 2.76 -22.66
N SER A 322 -9.71 3.49 -23.69
CA SER A 322 -9.37 3.12 -25.06
C SER A 322 -8.88 4.31 -25.87
N GLY A 323 -8.03 4.04 -26.86
CA GLY A 323 -7.59 5.04 -27.82
C GLY A 323 -7.20 4.40 -29.14
N GLU A 324 -6.92 5.25 -30.12
CA GLU A 324 -6.50 4.82 -31.46
C GLU A 324 -4.98 4.92 -31.58
N LEU A 325 -4.38 3.92 -32.24
CA LEU A 325 -3.01 3.96 -32.71
C LEU A 325 -3.00 4.38 -34.19
N SER A 326 -2.15 5.34 -34.51
CA SER A 326 -1.93 5.76 -35.89
C SER A 326 -1.20 4.67 -36.70
N VAL A 327 -1.32 4.73 -38.02
CA VAL A 327 -0.60 3.84 -38.94
C VAL A 327 0.91 3.91 -38.71
N GLU A 328 1.44 5.09 -38.39
CA GLU A 328 2.86 5.30 -38.14
C GLU A 328 3.32 4.58 -36.86
N GLU A 329 2.55 4.67 -35.77
CA GLU A 329 2.86 3.97 -34.51
C GLU A 329 2.77 2.44 -34.65
N ILE A 330 1.80 1.95 -35.41
CA ILE A 330 1.67 0.53 -35.73
C ILE A 330 2.89 0.05 -36.52
N GLN A 331 3.35 0.87 -37.48
CA GLN A 331 4.54 0.59 -38.26
C GLN A 331 5.80 0.58 -37.38
N TRP A 332 5.90 1.49 -36.41
CA TRP A 332 7.01 1.47 -35.44
C TRP A 332 7.05 0.17 -34.65
N ILE A 333 5.92 -0.27 -34.09
CA ILE A 333 5.83 -1.53 -33.34
C ILE A 333 6.23 -2.72 -34.22
N ALA A 334 5.77 -2.74 -35.48
CA ALA A 334 6.15 -3.76 -36.44
C ALA A 334 7.66 -3.80 -36.70
N ASP A 335 8.30 -2.63 -36.82
CA ASP A 335 9.70 -2.47 -37.18
C ASP A 335 10.67 -2.56 -35.99
N PHE A 336 10.18 -2.83 -34.77
CA PHE A 336 11.03 -2.98 -33.61
C PHE A 336 12.10 -4.08 -33.84
N PRO A 337 13.39 -3.79 -33.57
CA PRO A 337 14.52 -4.61 -33.97
C PRO A 337 14.57 -6.01 -33.34
N ASN A 338 13.92 -6.22 -32.20
CA ASN A 338 13.77 -7.53 -31.61
C ASN A 338 12.36 -8.07 -31.95
N PRO A 339 12.23 -9.07 -32.85
CA PRO A 339 10.93 -9.57 -33.28
C PRO A 339 10.16 -10.27 -32.15
N ASP A 340 10.88 -10.88 -31.21
CA ASP A 340 10.31 -11.79 -30.21
C ASP A 340 9.88 -11.10 -28.91
N SER A 341 10.22 -9.83 -28.72
CA SER A 341 9.94 -9.10 -27.47
C SER A 341 9.47 -7.67 -27.73
N VAL A 342 8.38 -7.30 -27.09
CA VAL A 342 7.91 -5.92 -26.94
C VAL A 342 7.90 -5.59 -25.46
N TYR A 343 8.38 -4.42 -25.08
CA TYR A 343 8.36 -3.99 -23.69
C TYR A 343 7.18 -3.07 -23.46
N VAL A 344 6.47 -3.27 -22.34
CA VAL A 344 5.40 -2.39 -21.89
C VAL A 344 5.81 -1.81 -20.54
N GLY A 345 5.91 -0.49 -20.49
CA GLY A 345 6.21 0.26 -19.28
C GLY A 345 4.99 1.04 -18.82
N TYR A 346 4.83 1.15 -17.51
CA TYR A 346 3.80 1.94 -16.84
C TYR A 346 4.50 3.01 -16.00
N ARG A 347 4.14 4.27 -16.23
CA ARG A 347 4.58 5.38 -15.38
C ARG A 347 3.38 6.17 -14.96
N GLY A 348 3.21 6.33 -13.67
CA GLY A 348 2.03 6.93 -13.10
C GLY A 348 2.34 7.88 -11.97
N VAL A 349 1.42 8.80 -11.73
CA VAL A 349 1.36 9.62 -10.52
C VAL A 349 0.02 9.32 -9.88
N ALA A 350 0.06 8.78 -8.66
CA ALA A 350 -1.13 8.39 -7.92
C ALA A 350 -1.29 9.29 -6.68
N SER A 351 -2.53 9.55 -6.33
CA SER A 351 -2.92 10.25 -5.11
C SER A 351 -4.02 9.46 -4.43
N GLY A 352 -3.99 9.40 -3.10
CA GLY A 352 -5.05 8.80 -2.33
C GLY A 352 -6.40 9.49 -2.59
N THR A 353 -7.48 8.74 -2.60
CA THR A 353 -8.83 9.27 -2.82
C THR A 353 -9.60 9.52 -1.53
N ARG A 354 -9.09 8.99 -0.42
CA ARG A 354 -9.77 9.03 0.87
C ARG A 354 -9.47 10.33 1.62
N THR A 355 -10.45 10.77 2.40
CA THR A 355 -10.35 11.96 3.25
C THR A 355 -10.91 11.63 4.63
N ASP A 356 -10.01 11.25 5.53
CA ASP A 356 -10.33 10.84 6.88
C ASP A 356 -9.42 11.57 7.87
N PHE A 357 -9.79 11.58 9.15
CA PHE A 357 -8.97 12.17 10.23
C PHE A 357 -8.56 13.63 9.99
N GLY A 358 -9.32 14.37 9.17
CA GLY A 358 -9.00 15.75 8.78
C GLY A 358 -7.86 15.88 7.76
N ARG A 359 -7.39 14.78 7.17
CA ARG A 359 -6.36 14.72 6.13
C ARG A 359 -6.98 14.29 4.80
N SER A 360 -6.41 14.77 3.69
CA SER A 360 -6.76 14.33 2.34
C SER A 360 -5.68 13.43 1.77
N ASN A 361 -5.90 12.91 0.57
CA ASN A 361 -4.93 12.10 -0.17
C ASN A 361 -4.55 10.81 0.57
N LEU A 362 -5.49 10.24 1.31
CA LEU A 362 -5.25 9.00 2.04
C LEU A 362 -5.56 7.79 1.15
N SER A 363 -4.84 6.70 1.38
CA SER A 363 -5.17 5.40 0.83
C SER A 363 -5.07 4.34 1.91
N ARG A 364 -6.11 3.51 2.04
CA ARG A 364 -6.07 2.31 2.86
C ARG A 364 -5.49 1.17 2.03
N LEU A 365 -4.37 0.63 2.48
CA LEU A 365 -3.64 -0.44 1.83
C LEU A 365 -3.79 -1.72 2.65
N THR A 366 -3.88 -2.87 1.98
CA THR A 366 -3.83 -4.20 2.61
C THR A 366 -2.72 -5.04 1.95
N PRO A 367 -2.15 -6.03 2.65
CA PRO A 367 -1.04 -6.84 2.11
C PRO A 367 -1.43 -7.70 0.90
N ASP A 368 -2.72 -8.01 0.74
CA ASP A 368 -3.27 -8.77 -0.38
C ASP A 368 -3.64 -7.90 -1.59
N LEU A 369 -3.45 -6.59 -1.47
CA LEU A 369 -3.82 -5.64 -2.50
C LEU A 369 -2.82 -5.72 -3.67
N ALA A 370 -3.36 -6.09 -4.83
CA ALA A 370 -2.64 -6.14 -6.09
C ALA A 370 -3.18 -5.08 -7.06
N LEU A 371 -2.28 -4.56 -7.89
CA LEU A 371 -2.58 -3.65 -8.97
C LEU A 371 -2.34 -4.39 -10.29
N ASP A 372 -3.38 -5.06 -10.79
CA ASP A 372 -3.32 -5.80 -12.05
C ASP A 372 -3.63 -4.87 -13.24
N THR A 373 -3.03 -5.16 -14.40
CA THR A 373 -3.39 -4.47 -15.65
C THR A 373 -3.72 -5.46 -16.77
N GLU A 374 -4.83 -5.19 -17.45
CA GLU A 374 -5.24 -5.89 -18.66
C GLU A 374 -5.11 -4.91 -19.83
N LEU A 375 -4.08 -5.07 -20.68
CA LEU A 375 -3.92 -4.31 -21.90
C LEU A 375 -4.27 -5.19 -23.10
N THR A 376 -5.25 -4.77 -23.91
CA THR A 376 -5.64 -5.44 -25.14
C THR A 376 -5.42 -4.50 -26.31
N VAL A 377 -4.69 -4.92 -27.34
CA VAL A 377 -4.59 -4.17 -28.59
C VAL A 377 -5.37 -4.90 -29.68
N THR A 378 -6.39 -4.25 -30.22
CA THR A 378 -7.24 -4.75 -31.31
C THR A 378 -6.92 -4.03 -32.61
N SER A 379 -6.28 -4.73 -33.54
CA SER A 379 -5.94 -4.18 -34.85
C SER A 379 -7.05 -4.45 -35.86
N THR A 380 -7.38 -3.45 -36.69
CA THR A 380 -8.31 -3.59 -37.82
C THR A 380 -7.51 -3.80 -39.11
N ILE A 381 -7.70 -4.97 -39.71
CA ILE A 381 -7.03 -5.38 -40.95
C ILE A 381 -8.03 -5.26 -42.10
N ARG A 382 -7.69 -4.51 -43.14
CA ARG A 382 -8.48 -4.52 -44.39
C ARG A 382 -7.99 -5.63 -45.29
N VAL A 383 -8.88 -6.56 -45.64
CA VAL A 383 -8.58 -7.66 -46.57
C VAL A 383 -9.22 -7.37 -47.93
N GLY A 384 -8.37 -7.20 -48.95
CA GLY A 384 -8.79 -7.02 -50.35
C GLY A 384 -7.99 -5.95 -51.10
N ARG A 385 -7.00 -6.37 -51.89
CA ARG A 385 -6.49 -5.64 -53.05
C ARG A 385 -6.09 -6.62 -54.14
#